data_AF-A0A9E3KZB7-F1
#
_entry.id   AF-A0A9E3KZB7-F1
#
_cell.length_a   1.000
_cell.length_b   1.000
_cell.length_c   1.000
_cell.angle_alpha   90.00
_cell.angle_beta   90.00
_cell.angle_gamma   90.00
#
_symmetry.space_group_name_H-M   'P 1'
#
loop_
_entity.id
_entity.type
_entity.pdbx_description
1 polymer ?
#
loop_
_entity_poly.entity_id
_entity_poly.type
_entity_poly.pdbx_seq_one_letter_code
_entity_poly.pdbx_strand_id
1 'polypeptide(L)'
;MGFFKRDVAPVERFERALKDKQAARARLAEQLGGAEQVLADMRAAAEQLAVAGASNTKLERAEVKLRAVEDRVKKLRAELAELDEQIVATERACADARAQRDRDMTADGIEAMVLAIEQAAPKFEAGARSLMEAVTRSGAPLPDASRFATSVEAVRREVLSAVELLCWELRSTAVRTRAGNANAALLAQAEPEQPQLPEIERQVIYTLNPLRWREGSELRKAQAFTLVDLPRTLLSTALRHQHVDYPNARRVQTLMQVHGGERLRSDLGDDDPQFIDLDVLAADDSETPRADVA
;
A
#
# COMPACT_ATOMS: atom_id res chain seq x y z
N MET A 1 -49.68 -2.23 6.62
CA MET A 1 -48.38 -1.81 6.07
C MET A 1 -47.51 -1.34 7.24
N GLY A 2 -46.61 -2.19 7.73
CA GLY A 2 -45.69 -1.82 8.80
C GLY A 2 -44.60 -0.93 8.22
N PHE A 3 -44.54 0.33 8.67
CA PHE A 3 -43.44 1.23 8.36
C PHE A 3 -42.16 0.66 9.00
N PHE A 4 -41.33 -0.03 8.21
CA PHE A 4 -39.95 -0.29 8.58
C PHE A 4 -39.25 1.06 8.70
N LYS A 5 -39.15 1.58 9.92
CA LYS A 5 -38.21 2.66 10.23
C LYS A 5 -36.83 2.10 9.93
N ARG A 6 -36.29 2.48 8.77
CA ARG A 6 -34.92 2.21 8.38
C ARG A 6 -34.04 2.77 9.49
N ASP A 7 -33.45 1.88 10.30
CA ASP A 7 -32.52 2.28 11.35
C ASP A 7 -31.36 3.00 10.66
N VAL A 8 -31.37 4.32 10.76
CA VAL A 8 -30.33 5.20 10.22
C VAL A 8 -29.01 4.78 10.85
N ALA A 9 -27.95 4.60 10.06
CA ALA A 9 -26.67 4.14 10.59
C ALA A 9 -26.11 5.16 11.60
N PRO A 10 -25.34 4.75 12.63
CA PRO A 10 -24.83 5.66 13.66
C PRO A 10 -24.11 6.90 13.08
N VAL A 11 -23.31 6.73 12.03
CA VAL A 11 -22.63 7.82 11.31
C VAL A 11 -23.63 8.83 10.73
N GLU A 12 -24.64 8.35 10.01
CA GLU A 12 -25.67 9.19 9.39
C GLU A 12 -26.49 9.97 10.43
N ARG A 13 -26.72 9.39 11.62
CA ARG A 13 -27.39 10.07 12.74
C ARG A 13 -26.55 11.25 13.23
N PHE A 14 -25.24 11.04 13.44
CA PHE A 14 -24.35 12.10 13.90
C PHE A 14 -24.11 13.18 12.85
N GLU A 15 -23.97 12.82 11.57
CA GLU A 15 -23.86 13.78 10.47
C GLU A 15 -25.09 14.70 10.38
N ARG A 16 -26.29 14.11 10.51
CA ARG A 16 -27.53 14.89 10.52
C ARG A 16 -27.60 15.82 11.73
N ALA A 17 -27.29 15.32 12.91
CA ALA A 17 -27.26 16.13 14.14
C ALA A 17 -26.24 17.28 14.04
N LEU A 18 -25.06 17.02 13.45
CA LEU A 18 -24.03 18.02 13.23
C LEU A 18 -24.53 19.14 12.31
N LYS A 19 -25.16 18.77 11.18
CA LYS A 19 -25.74 19.73 10.24
C LYS A 19 -26.82 20.60 10.91
N ASP A 20 -27.69 19.98 11.70
CA ASP A 20 -28.75 20.70 12.42
C ASP A 20 -28.16 21.67 13.46
N LYS A 21 -27.11 21.26 14.20
CA LYS A 21 -26.40 22.13 15.15
C LYS A 21 -25.64 23.27 14.46
N GLN A 22 -24.96 23.01 13.35
CA GLN A 22 -24.29 24.05 12.56
C GLN A 22 -25.29 25.09 12.03
N ALA A 23 -26.48 24.65 11.58
CA ALA A 23 -27.54 25.55 11.18
C ALA A 23 -28.07 26.39 12.35
N ALA A 24 -28.24 25.79 13.53
CA ALA A 24 -28.63 26.52 14.75
C ALA A 24 -27.56 27.54 15.16
N ARG A 25 -26.28 27.19 15.06
CA ARG A 25 -25.14 28.09 15.34
C ARG A 25 -25.16 29.30 14.41
N ALA A 26 -25.35 29.09 13.11
CA ALA A 26 -25.44 30.18 12.15
C ALA A 26 -26.57 31.17 12.49
N ARG A 27 -27.74 30.66 12.88
CA ARG A 27 -28.88 31.50 13.31
C ARG A 27 -28.59 32.28 14.60
N LEU A 28 -27.96 31.65 15.60
CA LEU A 28 -27.58 32.32 16.84
C LEU A 28 -26.50 33.39 16.60
N ALA A 29 -25.52 33.11 15.73
CA ALA A 29 -24.49 34.07 15.35
C ALA A 29 -25.08 35.30 14.66
N GLU A 30 -26.05 35.12 13.78
CA GLU A 30 -26.78 36.22 13.13
C GLU A 30 -27.55 37.06 14.18
N GLN A 31 -28.26 36.40 15.10
CA GLN A 31 -28.98 37.08 16.18
C GLN A 31 -28.04 37.85 17.12
N LEU A 32 -26.88 37.28 17.43
CA LEU A 32 -25.84 37.92 18.24
C LEU A 32 -25.31 39.17 17.52
N GLY A 33 -24.98 39.07 16.23
CA GLY A 33 -24.52 40.21 15.44
C GLY A 33 -25.54 41.36 15.42
N GLY A 34 -26.83 41.04 15.25
CA GLY A 34 -27.90 42.04 15.34
C GLY A 34 -28.01 42.68 16.72
N ALA A 35 -27.87 41.90 17.80
CA ALA A 35 -27.91 42.42 19.17
C ALA A 35 -26.68 43.27 19.52
N GLU A 36 -25.50 42.91 19.02
CA GLU A 36 -24.25 43.67 19.19
C GLU A 36 -24.31 45.01 18.44
N GLN A 37 -24.91 45.05 17.25
CA GLN A 37 -25.15 46.31 16.55
C GLN A 37 -26.08 47.23 17.35
N VAL A 38 -27.21 46.72 17.85
CA VAL A 38 -28.12 47.49 18.70
C VAL A 38 -27.42 47.98 19.97
N LEU A 39 -26.55 47.17 20.56
CA LEU A 39 -25.75 47.57 21.70
C LEU A 39 -24.81 48.73 21.37
N ALA A 40 -24.12 48.67 20.24
CA ALA A 40 -23.24 49.75 19.78
C ALA A 40 -24.02 51.05 19.54
N ASP A 41 -25.16 50.97 18.87
CA ASP A 41 -26.03 52.12 18.60
C ASP A 41 -26.56 52.76 19.90
N MET A 42 -26.98 51.94 20.87
CA MET A 42 -27.46 52.42 22.17
C MET A 42 -26.34 53.05 23.01
N ARG A 43 -25.11 52.53 22.95
CA ARG A 43 -23.94 53.15 23.61
C ARG A 43 -23.65 54.52 23.02
N ALA A 44 -23.61 54.63 21.70
CA ALA A 44 -23.40 55.90 21.01
C ALA A 44 -24.49 56.94 21.35
N ALA A 45 -25.76 56.52 21.38
CA ALA A 45 -26.88 57.39 21.77
C ALA A 45 -26.81 57.83 23.24
N ALA A 46 -26.44 56.93 24.16
CA ALA A 46 -26.27 57.24 25.58
C ALA A 46 -25.10 58.23 25.81
N GLU A 47 -23.98 58.05 25.08
CA GLU A 47 -22.84 58.96 25.11
C GLU A 47 -23.22 60.36 24.60
N GLN A 48 -23.95 60.45 23.49
CA GLN A 48 -24.45 61.73 22.98
C GLN A 48 -25.37 62.44 23.98
N LEU A 49 -26.25 61.72 24.67
CA LEU A 49 -27.10 62.29 25.72
C LEU A 49 -26.26 62.82 26.89
N ALA A 50 -25.20 62.12 27.28
CA ALA A 50 -24.29 62.55 28.33
C ALA A 50 -23.52 63.82 27.93
N VAL A 51 -22.95 63.85 26.72
CA VAL A 51 -22.23 65.02 26.17
C VAL A 51 -23.14 66.24 26.03
N ALA A 52 -24.40 66.05 25.64
CA ALA A 52 -25.38 67.12 25.54
C ALA A 52 -25.93 67.62 26.90
N GLY A 53 -25.48 67.05 28.03
CA GLY A 53 -25.92 67.45 29.36
C GLY A 53 -27.38 67.10 29.64
N ALA A 54 -27.86 65.95 29.14
CA ALA A 54 -29.23 65.50 29.38
C ALA A 54 -29.53 65.34 30.88
N SER A 55 -30.81 65.49 31.26
CA SER A 55 -31.24 65.32 32.65
C SER A 55 -30.97 63.91 33.17
N ASN A 56 -30.74 63.78 34.49
CA ASN A 56 -30.44 62.49 35.12
C ASN A 56 -31.48 61.40 34.78
N THR A 57 -32.75 61.78 34.74
CA THR A 57 -33.87 60.87 34.37
C THR A 57 -33.78 60.33 32.94
N LYS A 58 -33.19 61.09 32.00
CA LYS A 58 -32.98 60.63 30.62
C LYS A 58 -31.78 59.68 30.55
N LEU A 59 -30.71 59.98 31.28
CA LEU A 59 -29.53 59.14 31.37
C LEU A 59 -29.85 57.79 32.03
N GLU A 60 -30.56 57.78 33.16
CA GLU A 60 -31.02 56.56 33.83
C GLU A 60 -31.87 55.67 32.90
N ARG A 61 -32.79 56.25 32.13
CA ARG A 61 -33.59 55.51 31.15
C ARG A 61 -32.74 54.91 30.03
N ALA A 62 -31.73 55.63 29.57
CA ALA A 62 -30.80 55.12 28.56
C ALA A 62 -29.95 53.98 29.12
N GLU A 63 -29.45 54.11 30.34
CA GLU A 63 -28.66 53.10 31.04
C GLU A 63 -29.45 51.81 31.29
N VAL A 64 -30.71 51.91 31.73
CA VAL A 64 -31.57 50.71 31.91
C VAL A 64 -31.76 49.96 30.59
N LYS A 65 -31.98 50.67 29.48
CA LYS A 65 -32.09 50.05 28.15
C LYS A 65 -30.77 49.42 27.71
N LEU A 66 -29.66 50.10 27.95
CA LEU A 66 -28.32 49.62 27.63
C LEU A 66 -28.03 48.30 28.35
N ARG A 67 -28.23 48.26 29.68
CA ARG A 67 -28.03 47.05 30.49
C ARG A 67 -28.87 45.87 30.00
N ALA A 68 -30.14 46.12 29.63
CA ALA A 68 -31.01 45.06 29.10
C ALA A 68 -30.48 44.44 27.78
N VAL A 69 -29.90 45.26 26.89
CA VAL A 69 -29.27 44.75 25.65
C VAL A 69 -27.94 44.06 25.95
N GLU A 70 -27.13 44.59 26.88
CA GLU A 70 -25.89 43.93 27.33
C GLU A 70 -26.15 42.54 27.90
N ASP A 71 -27.16 42.39 28.75
CA ASP A 71 -27.55 41.10 29.32
C ASP A 71 -28.02 40.13 28.22
N ARG A 72 -28.75 40.62 27.22
CA ARG A 72 -29.16 39.81 26.06
C ARG A 72 -27.96 39.35 25.23
N VAL A 73 -27.01 40.24 24.93
CA VAL A 73 -25.78 39.90 24.20
C VAL A 73 -24.97 38.89 24.99
N LYS A 74 -24.82 39.08 26.30
CA LYS A 74 -24.11 38.15 27.19
C LYS A 74 -24.76 36.77 27.18
N LYS A 75 -26.10 36.71 27.23
CA LYS A 75 -26.85 35.46 27.12
C LYS A 75 -26.63 34.76 25.78
N LEU A 76 -26.75 35.48 24.66
CA LEU A 76 -26.54 34.90 23.32
C LEU A 76 -25.11 34.39 23.12
N ARG A 77 -24.10 35.09 23.66
CA ARG A 77 -22.71 34.61 23.65
C ARG A 77 -22.53 33.30 24.43
N ALA A 78 -23.19 33.18 25.58
CA ALA A 78 -23.14 31.95 26.38
C ALA A 78 -23.82 30.78 25.65
N GLU A 79 -25.00 31.01 25.06
CA GLU A 79 -25.72 29.99 24.27
C GLU A 79 -24.91 29.55 23.02
N LEU A 80 -24.24 30.49 22.36
CA LEU A 80 -23.38 30.18 21.21
C LEU A 80 -22.15 29.36 21.62
N ALA A 81 -21.53 29.68 22.76
CA ALA A 81 -20.41 28.90 23.29
C ALA A 81 -20.83 27.46 23.65
N GLU A 82 -21.98 27.28 24.31
CA GLU A 82 -22.51 25.96 24.61
C GLU A 82 -22.78 25.15 23.33
N LEU A 83 -23.35 25.79 22.31
CA LEU A 83 -23.61 25.11 21.03
C LEU A 83 -22.32 24.72 20.30
N ASP A 84 -21.27 25.54 20.39
CA ASP A 84 -19.94 25.23 19.84
C ASP A 84 -19.33 24.01 20.53
N GLU A 85 -19.44 23.90 21.85
CA GLU A 85 -19.03 22.69 22.60
C GLU A 85 -19.82 21.45 22.16
N GLN A 86 -21.13 21.58 21.98
CA GLN A 86 -21.97 20.48 21.50
C GLN A 86 -21.62 20.06 20.06
N ILE A 87 -21.23 20.99 19.19
CA ILE A 87 -20.74 20.71 17.84
C ILE A 87 -19.46 19.88 17.92
N VAL A 88 -18.47 20.34 18.70
CA VAL A 88 -17.20 19.62 18.87
C VAL A 88 -17.42 18.21 19.43
N ALA A 89 -18.30 18.06 20.42
CA ALA A 89 -18.65 16.74 20.96
C ALA A 89 -19.30 15.82 19.90
N THR A 90 -20.19 16.37 19.07
CA THR A 90 -20.86 15.61 18.00
C THR A 90 -19.90 15.24 16.87
N GLU A 91 -18.94 16.12 16.53
CA GLU A 91 -17.90 15.86 15.54
C GLU A 91 -16.99 14.71 15.99
N ARG A 92 -16.56 14.72 17.26
CA ARG A 92 -15.78 13.61 17.85
C ARG A 92 -16.56 12.30 17.78
N ALA A 93 -17.83 12.30 18.20
CA ALA A 93 -18.68 11.11 18.11
C ALA A 93 -18.87 10.61 16.66
N CYS A 94 -18.94 11.52 15.68
CA CYS A 94 -19.00 11.16 14.26
C CYS A 94 -17.69 10.51 13.79
N ALA A 95 -16.54 11.07 14.17
CA ALA A 95 -15.23 10.52 13.85
C ALA A 95 -15.05 9.12 14.45
N ASP A 96 -15.43 8.93 15.72
CA ASP A 96 -15.36 7.64 16.40
C ASP A 96 -16.27 6.61 15.74
N ALA A 97 -17.49 7.01 15.35
CA ALA A 97 -18.44 6.13 14.66
C ALA A 97 -17.93 5.71 13.27
N ARG A 98 -17.26 6.61 12.53
CA ARG A 98 -16.61 6.27 11.25
C ARG A 98 -15.47 5.29 11.46
N ALA A 99 -14.59 5.58 12.42
CA ALA A 99 -13.47 4.70 12.74
C ALA A 99 -13.95 3.30 13.17
N GLN A 100 -15.05 3.22 13.93
CA GLN A 100 -15.66 1.94 14.27
C GLN A 100 -16.22 1.21 13.05
N ARG A 101 -16.94 1.91 12.18
CA ARG A 101 -17.47 1.33 10.93
C ARG A 101 -16.35 0.76 10.06
N ASP A 102 -15.24 1.47 9.92
CA ASP A 102 -14.12 1.02 9.09
C ASP A 102 -13.44 -0.23 9.68
N ARG A 103 -13.33 -0.30 11.02
CA ARG A 103 -12.88 -1.51 11.74
C ARG A 103 -13.84 -2.67 11.54
N ASP A 104 -15.15 -2.43 11.63
CA ASP A 104 -16.17 -3.45 11.42
C ASP A 104 -16.13 -4.00 9.99
N MET A 105 -16.03 -3.13 8.98
CA MET A 105 -15.89 -3.54 7.57
C MET A 105 -14.64 -4.39 7.34
N THR A 106 -13.52 -4.01 7.96
CA THR A 106 -12.27 -4.78 7.86
C THR A 106 -12.43 -6.16 8.51
N ALA A 107 -13.02 -6.21 9.70
CA ALA A 107 -13.27 -7.48 10.41
C ALA A 107 -14.25 -8.38 9.65
N ASP A 108 -15.29 -7.82 9.03
CA ASP A 108 -16.23 -8.56 8.19
C ASP A 108 -15.53 -9.14 6.95
N GLY A 109 -14.57 -8.41 6.36
CA GLY A 109 -13.72 -8.92 5.29
C GLY A 109 -12.89 -10.13 5.71
N ILE A 110 -12.30 -10.09 6.92
CA ILE A 110 -11.55 -11.22 7.48
C ILE A 110 -12.47 -12.44 7.72
N GLU A 111 -13.65 -12.23 8.30
CA GLU A 111 -14.65 -13.30 8.50
C GLU A 111 -15.12 -13.90 7.17
N ALA A 112 -15.27 -13.08 6.12
CA ALA A 112 -15.59 -13.58 4.79
C ALA A 112 -14.49 -14.50 4.22
N MET A 113 -13.21 -14.18 4.47
CA MET A 113 -12.09 -15.08 4.11
C MET A 113 -12.17 -16.40 4.88
N VAL A 114 -12.46 -16.36 6.19
CA VAL A 114 -12.65 -17.57 7.01
C VAL A 114 -13.77 -18.44 6.44
N LEU A 115 -14.92 -17.84 6.11
CA LEU A 115 -16.03 -18.56 5.50
C LEU A 115 -15.65 -19.20 4.16
N ALA A 116 -14.87 -18.51 3.33
CA ALA A 116 -14.40 -19.06 2.06
C ALA A 116 -13.46 -20.26 2.26
N ILE A 117 -12.54 -20.18 3.23
CA ILE A 117 -11.64 -21.28 3.60
C ILE A 117 -12.44 -22.48 4.10
N GLU A 118 -13.40 -22.26 5.00
CA GLU A 118 -14.26 -23.32 5.55
C GLU A 118 -15.13 -23.99 4.49
N GLN A 119 -15.53 -23.27 3.44
CA GLN A 119 -16.24 -23.84 2.29
C GLN A 119 -15.32 -24.64 1.35
N ALA A 120 -14.03 -24.31 1.30
CA ALA A 120 -13.04 -24.96 0.45
C ALA A 120 -12.47 -26.24 1.09
N ALA A 121 -12.26 -26.25 2.40
CA ALA A 121 -11.60 -27.34 3.12
C ALA A 121 -12.26 -28.74 2.91
N PRO A 122 -13.62 -28.88 2.94
CA PRO A 122 -14.25 -30.16 2.69
C PRO A 122 -14.01 -30.70 1.26
N LYS A 123 -13.83 -29.81 0.27
CA LYS A 123 -13.57 -30.21 -1.12
C LYS A 123 -12.18 -30.80 -1.26
N PHE A 124 -11.19 -30.17 -0.63
CA PHE A 124 -9.83 -30.70 -0.54
C PHE A 124 -9.83 -32.07 0.16
N GLU A 125 -10.53 -32.18 1.29
CA GLU A 125 -10.62 -33.44 2.04
C GLU A 125 -11.23 -34.56 1.20
N ALA A 126 -12.35 -34.29 0.51
CA ALA A 126 -12.99 -35.26 -0.37
C ALA A 126 -12.08 -35.70 -1.52
N GLY A 127 -11.34 -34.76 -2.12
CA GLY A 127 -10.37 -35.06 -3.18
C GLY A 127 -9.22 -35.95 -2.69
N ALA A 128 -8.64 -35.62 -1.53
CA ALA A 128 -7.59 -36.41 -0.92
C ALA A 128 -8.06 -37.83 -0.56
N ARG A 129 -9.27 -37.97 0.00
CA ARG A 129 -9.87 -39.30 0.24
C ARG A 129 -10.08 -40.08 -1.04
N SER A 130 -10.57 -39.44 -2.11
CA SER A 130 -10.79 -40.09 -3.40
C SER A 130 -9.49 -40.66 -4.00
N LEU A 131 -8.37 -39.94 -3.87
CA LEU A 131 -7.05 -40.43 -4.29
C LEU A 131 -6.61 -41.67 -3.50
N MET A 132 -6.80 -41.68 -2.18
CA MET A 132 -6.47 -42.82 -1.34
C MET A 132 -7.36 -44.03 -1.63
N GLU A 133 -8.66 -43.82 -1.87
CA GLU A 133 -9.59 -44.88 -2.23
C GLU A 133 -9.27 -45.51 -3.59
N ALA A 134 -8.81 -44.73 -4.56
CA ALA A 134 -8.38 -45.26 -5.86
C ALA A 134 -7.20 -46.24 -5.71
N VAL A 135 -6.28 -45.95 -4.79
CA VAL A 135 -5.15 -46.85 -4.47
C VAL A 135 -5.63 -48.11 -3.75
N THR A 136 -6.48 -47.98 -2.74
CA THR A 136 -6.89 -49.12 -1.90
C THR A 136 -7.84 -50.08 -2.63
N ARG A 137 -8.60 -49.62 -3.62
CA ARG A 137 -9.44 -50.47 -4.47
C ARG A 137 -8.65 -51.24 -5.54
N SER A 138 -7.39 -50.88 -5.81
CA SER A 138 -6.56 -51.64 -6.74
C SER A 138 -6.23 -53.00 -6.10
N GLY A 139 -6.79 -54.09 -6.65
CA GLY A 139 -6.70 -55.44 -6.07
C GLY A 139 -5.29 -56.06 -6.05
N ALA A 140 -4.26 -55.32 -6.46
CA ALA A 140 -2.87 -55.74 -6.44
C ALA A 140 -2.05 -54.81 -5.51
N PRO A 141 -1.44 -55.33 -4.42
CA PRO A 141 -0.66 -54.51 -3.50
C PRO A 141 0.66 -54.09 -4.16
N LEU A 142 0.67 -52.88 -4.72
CA LEU A 142 1.87 -52.20 -5.23
C LEU A 142 2.48 -51.36 -4.08
N PRO A 143 3.68 -51.68 -3.59
CA PRO A 143 4.29 -50.97 -2.45
C PRO A 143 4.40 -49.45 -2.65
N ASP A 144 4.69 -49.02 -3.88
CA ASP A 144 4.77 -47.60 -4.22
C ASP A 144 3.40 -46.90 -4.15
N ALA A 145 2.32 -47.60 -4.53
CA ALA A 145 0.97 -47.08 -4.40
C ALA A 145 0.57 -46.91 -2.93
N SER A 146 0.93 -47.86 -2.06
CA SER A 146 0.73 -47.74 -0.62
C SER A 146 1.49 -46.55 -0.02
N ARG A 147 2.76 -46.33 -0.42
CA ARG A 147 3.55 -45.16 0.01
C ARG A 147 2.92 -43.84 -0.44
N PHE A 148 2.42 -43.78 -1.68
CA PHE A 148 1.68 -42.61 -2.18
C PHE A 148 0.44 -42.34 -1.32
N ALA A 149 -0.40 -43.34 -1.04
CA ALA A 149 -1.58 -43.17 -0.19
C ALA A 149 -1.23 -42.69 1.23
N THR A 150 -0.17 -43.22 1.85
CA THR A 150 0.33 -42.73 3.14
C THR A 150 0.77 -41.26 3.08
N SER A 151 1.44 -40.87 1.99
CA SER A 151 1.88 -39.48 1.79
C SER A 151 0.68 -38.54 1.61
N VAL A 152 -0.33 -38.94 0.83
CA VAL A 152 -1.58 -38.19 0.66
C VAL A 152 -2.33 -38.05 1.99
N GLU A 153 -2.39 -39.10 2.82
CA GLU A 153 -3.00 -39.03 4.15
C GLU A 153 -2.26 -38.05 5.08
N ALA A 154 -0.93 -38.04 5.03
CA ALA A 154 -0.12 -37.11 5.81
C ALA A 154 -0.40 -35.65 5.41
N VAL A 155 -0.35 -35.35 4.11
CA VAL A 155 -0.67 -34.01 3.57
C VAL A 155 -2.11 -33.63 3.91
N ARG A 156 -3.06 -34.56 3.81
CA ARG A 156 -4.46 -34.31 4.15
C ARG A 156 -4.61 -33.85 5.60
N ARG A 157 -3.96 -34.55 6.54
CA ARG A 157 -4.01 -34.19 7.97
C ARG A 157 -3.34 -32.85 8.24
N GLU A 158 -2.17 -32.61 7.64
CA GLU A 158 -1.43 -31.36 7.81
C GLU A 158 -2.23 -30.16 7.30
N VAL A 159 -2.78 -30.26 6.09
CA VAL A 159 -3.59 -29.18 5.50
C VAL A 159 -4.84 -28.90 6.34
N LEU A 160 -5.55 -29.94 6.81
CA LEU A 160 -6.73 -29.72 7.65
C LEU A 160 -6.37 -29.08 9.00
N SER A 161 -5.26 -29.50 9.63
CA SER A 161 -4.78 -28.89 10.86
C SER A 161 -4.35 -27.42 10.63
N ALA A 162 -3.69 -27.12 9.52
CA ALA A 162 -3.30 -25.77 9.15
C ALA A 162 -4.52 -24.87 8.89
N VAL A 163 -5.55 -25.40 8.23
CA VAL A 163 -6.82 -24.69 8.02
C VAL A 163 -7.49 -24.33 9.34
N GLU A 164 -7.58 -25.27 10.29
CA GLU A 164 -8.17 -25.01 11.60
C GLU A 164 -7.41 -23.90 12.35
N LEU A 165 -6.08 -23.98 12.37
CA LEU A 165 -5.24 -22.96 13.00
C LEU A 165 -5.44 -21.59 12.34
N LEU A 166 -5.36 -21.53 11.01
CA LEU A 166 -5.52 -20.28 10.25
C LEU A 166 -6.89 -19.65 10.49
N CYS A 167 -7.97 -20.43 10.44
CA CYS A 167 -9.32 -19.93 10.72
C CYS A 167 -9.43 -19.38 12.15
N TRP A 168 -8.80 -20.01 13.14
CA TRP A 168 -8.76 -19.50 14.51
C TRP A 168 -8.00 -18.16 14.60
N GLU A 169 -6.83 -18.06 13.97
CA GLU A 169 -6.01 -16.84 13.96
C GLU A 169 -6.72 -15.67 13.27
N LEU A 170 -7.36 -15.94 12.14
CA LEU A 170 -8.13 -14.95 11.39
C LEU A 170 -9.32 -14.43 12.22
N ARG A 171 -10.08 -15.33 12.88
CA ARG A 171 -11.17 -14.92 13.78
C ARG A 171 -10.67 -14.08 14.96
N SER A 172 -9.57 -14.50 15.60
CA SER A 172 -8.91 -13.74 16.66
C SER A 172 -8.50 -12.35 16.17
N THR A 173 -8.01 -12.25 14.94
CA THR A 173 -7.67 -10.98 14.30
C THR A 173 -8.91 -10.14 14.01
N ALA A 174 -9.99 -10.70 13.47
CA ALA A 174 -11.26 -9.99 13.27
C ALA A 174 -11.80 -9.38 14.57
N VAL A 175 -11.78 -10.14 15.68
CA VAL A 175 -12.19 -9.65 17.01
C VAL A 175 -11.30 -8.50 17.48
N ARG A 176 -9.97 -8.64 17.37
CA ARG A 176 -9.02 -7.57 17.74
C ARG A 176 -9.19 -6.33 16.87
N THR A 177 -9.49 -6.51 15.58
CA THR A 177 -9.78 -5.41 14.66
C THR A 177 -11.01 -4.65 15.10
N ARG A 178 -12.13 -5.31 15.40
CA ARG A 178 -13.36 -4.64 15.91
C ARG A 178 -13.10 -3.88 17.21
N ALA A 179 -12.25 -4.43 18.08
CA ALA A 179 -11.86 -3.82 19.35
C ALA A 179 -10.86 -2.66 19.21
N GLY A 180 -10.32 -2.39 18.01
CA GLY A 180 -9.31 -1.34 17.79
C GLY A 180 -7.91 -1.69 18.25
N ASN A 181 -7.64 -2.98 18.50
CA ASN A 181 -6.36 -3.47 19.02
C ASN A 181 -5.52 -4.19 17.94
N ALA A 182 -5.93 -4.15 16.67
CA ALA A 182 -5.20 -4.81 15.60
C ALA A 182 -3.96 -4.00 15.19
N ASN A 183 -2.80 -4.66 15.15
CA ASN A 183 -1.58 -4.07 14.61
C ASN A 183 -1.72 -3.90 13.08
N ALA A 184 -1.56 -2.67 12.58
CA ALA A 184 -1.63 -2.33 11.16
C ALA A 184 -0.69 -3.17 10.26
N ALA A 185 0.39 -3.74 10.84
CA ALA A 185 1.33 -4.62 10.14
C ALA A 185 0.69 -5.92 9.60
N LEU A 186 -0.40 -6.42 10.20
CA LEU A 186 -1.12 -7.61 9.71
C LEU A 186 -2.03 -7.31 8.50
N LEU A 187 -2.37 -6.04 8.30
CA LEU A 187 -3.25 -5.57 7.22
C LEU A 187 -2.49 -4.88 6.09
N ALA A 188 -1.16 -4.85 6.16
CA ALA A 188 -0.34 -4.39 5.05
C ALA A 188 -0.68 -5.25 3.84
N GLN A 189 -1.29 -4.64 2.81
CA GLN A 189 -1.44 -5.26 1.51
C GLN A 189 -0.05 -5.74 1.10
N ALA A 190 0.09 -7.04 0.81
CA ALA A 190 1.27 -7.53 0.13
C ALA A 190 1.47 -6.63 -1.10
N GLU A 191 2.60 -5.92 -1.15
CA GLU A 191 2.93 -5.11 -2.32
C GLU A 191 2.77 -6.01 -3.55
N PRO A 192 2.09 -5.54 -4.61
CA PRO A 192 1.90 -6.36 -5.80
C PRO A 192 3.28 -6.82 -6.27
N GLU A 193 3.46 -8.13 -6.39
CA GLU A 193 4.67 -8.73 -6.96
C GLU A 193 5.01 -7.98 -8.25
N GLN A 194 6.10 -7.20 -8.20
CA GLN A 194 6.60 -6.52 -9.39
C GLN A 194 6.85 -7.60 -10.46
N PRO A 195 6.38 -7.39 -11.71
CA PRO A 195 6.63 -8.35 -12.77
C PRO A 195 8.14 -8.53 -12.91
N GLN A 196 8.62 -9.74 -12.67
CA GLN A 196 10.02 -10.09 -12.88
C GLN A 196 10.39 -9.71 -14.32
N LEU A 197 11.38 -8.82 -14.46
CA LEU A 197 11.87 -8.40 -15.77
C LEU A 197 12.29 -9.66 -16.56
N PRO A 198 12.06 -9.70 -17.89
CA PRO A 198 12.33 -10.88 -18.69
C PRO A 198 13.79 -11.31 -18.52
N GLU A 199 13.99 -12.57 -18.17
CA GLU A 199 15.29 -13.19 -17.99
C GLU A 199 16.08 -13.10 -19.30
N ILE A 200 17.13 -12.27 -19.33
CA ILE A 200 18.00 -12.12 -20.49
C ILE A 200 18.75 -13.45 -20.65
N GLU A 201 18.55 -14.14 -21.79
CA GLU A 201 19.25 -15.40 -22.08
C GLU A 201 20.76 -15.15 -22.21
N ARG A 202 21.54 -15.77 -21.31
CA ARG A 202 23.00 -15.67 -21.28
C ARG A 202 23.67 -16.95 -21.76
N GLN A 203 24.88 -16.83 -22.28
CA GLN A 203 25.73 -17.95 -22.64
C GLN A 203 27.13 -17.75 -22.04
N VAL A 204 27.64 -18.81 -21.41
CA VAL A 204 29.00 -18.83 -20.86
C VAL A 204 30.01 -18.77 -22.01
N ILE A 205 30.89 -17.77 -21.96
CA ILE A 205 31.98 -17.55 -22.91
C ILE A 205 33.29 -17.25 -22.17
N TYR A 206 34.41 -17.37 -22.89
CA TYR A 206 35.72 -16.97 -22.38
C TYR A 206 36.17 -15.67 -23.03
N THR A 207 36.49 -14.66 -22.21
CA THR A 207 36.96 -13.36 -22.69
C THR A 207 38.43 -13.44 -23.09
N LEU A 208 38.79 -12.87 -24.24
CA LEU A 208 40.18 -12.74 -24.69
C LEU A 208 40.75 -11.34 -24.42
N ASN A 209 39.86 -10.34 -24.31
CA ASN A 209 40.18 -8.95 -23.98
C ASN A 209 39.23 -8.46 -22.86
N PRO A 210 39.55 -7.35 -22.17
CA PRO A 210 38.61 -6.74 -21.22
C PRO A 210 37.40 -6.16 -21.95
N LEU A 211 36.20 -6.45 -21.45
CA LEU A 211 34.92 -6.11 -22.07
C LEU A 211 34.04 -5.27 -21.14
N ARG A 212 33.21 -4.41 -21.72
CA ARG A 212 32.09 -3.76 -21.04
C ARG A 212 30.83 -3.80 -21.92
N TRP A 213 29.67 -3.96 -21.29
CA TRP A 213 28.37 -3.96 -21.98
C TRP A 213 27.25 -3.57 -21.02
N ARG A 214 26.11 -3.15 -21.56
CA ARG A 214 24.91 -2.80 -20.82
C ARG A 214 23.92 -3.96 -20.80
N GLU A 215 23.40 -4.23 -19.62
CA GLU A 215 22.34 -5.19 -19.40
C GLU A 215 21.18 -4.49 -18.70
N GLY A 216 20.17 -4.10 -19.48
CA GLY A 216 19.11 -3.20 -19.01
C GLY A 216 19.68 -1.83 -18.65
N SER A 217 19.57 -1.43 -17.38
CA SER A 217 20.15 -0.19 -16.84
C SER A 217 21.53 -0.36 -16.21
N GLU A 218 22.04 -1.59 -16.10
CA GLU A 218 23.32 -1.88 -15.45
C GLU A 218 24.47 -1.95 -16.46
N LEU A 219 25.61 -1.37 -16.13
CA LEU A 219 26.85 -1.52 -16.89
C LEU A 219 27.68 -2.66 -16.30
N ARG A 220 27.89 -3.71 -17.08
CA ARG A 220 28.70 -4.87 -16.70
C ARG A 220 30.09 -4.81 -17.33
N LYS A 221 31.07 -5.39 -16.63
CA LYS A 221 32.48 -5.43 -17.04
C LYS A 221 33.04 -6.83 -16.83
N ALA A 222 33.88 -7.28 -17.74
CA ALA A 222 34.64 -8.52 -17.62
C ALA A 222 36.11 -8.25 -17.93
N GLN A 223 37.01 -8.87 -17.17
CA GLN A 223 38.44 -8.78 -17.43
C GLN A 223 38.82 -9.67 -18.62
N ALA A 224 40.05 -9.56 -19.13
CA ALA A 224 40.56 -10.53 -20.09
C ALA A 224 40.79 -11.90 -19.41
N PHE A 225 40.67 -12.98 -20.19
CA PHE A 225 40.96 -14.36 -19.78
C PHE A 225 40.07 -14.91 -18.66
N THR A 226 38.81 -14.46 -18.61
CA THR A 226 37.80 -14.88 -17.62
C THR A 226 36.58 -15.52 -18.27
N LEU A 227 35.97 -16.48 -17.58
CA LEU A 227 34.64 -16.98 -17.97
C LEU A 227 33.56 -15.99 -17.55
N VAL A 228 32.67 -15.63 -18.46
CA VAL A 228 31.56 -14.72 -18.18
C VAL A 228 30.28 -15.14 -18.90
N ASP A 229 29.15 -14.85 -18.28
CA ASP A 229 27.83 -15.00 -18.88
C ASP A 229 27.49 -13.77 -19.72
N LEU A 230 27.64 -13.89 -21.05
CA LEU A 230 27.35 -12.79 -21.97
C LEU A 230 25.93 -12.93 -22.54
N PRO A 231 25.18 -11.83 -22.64
CA PRO A 231 23.89 -11.83 -23.34
C PRO A 231 24.02 -12.35 -24.77
N ARG A 232 23.11 -13.22 -25.19
CA ARG A 232 23.13 -13.80 -26.55
C ARG A 232 23.08 -12.76 -27.66
N THR A 233 22.47 -11.60 -27.41
CA THR A 233 22.40 -10.48 -28.34
C THR A 233 23.77 -9.93 -28.72
N LEU A 234 24.73 -9.92 -27.79
CA LEU A 234 26.07 -9.38 -27.98
C LEU A 234 27.11 -10.45 -28.35
N LEU A 235 26.75 -11.73 -28.22
CA LEU A 235 27.64 -12.86 -28.48
C LEU A 235 28.19 -12.87 -29.90
N SER A 236 27.33 -12.67 -30.89
CA SER A 236 27.70 -12.69 -32.32
C SER A 236 28.73 -11.61 -32.65
N THR A 237 28.53 -10.40 -32.11
CA THR A 237 29.44 -9.26 -32.26
C THR A 237 30.78 -9.54 -31.59
N ALA A 238 30.75 -10.01 -30.35
CA ALA A 238 31.98 -10.30 -29.59
C ALA A 238 32.83 -11.41 -30.25
N LEU A 239 32.19 -12.45 -30.82
CA LEU A 239 32.87 -13.53 -31.54
C LEU A 239 33.45 -13.04 -32.88
N ARG A 240 32.70 -12.23 -33.63
CA ARG A 240 33.13 -11.68 -34.93
C ARG A 240 34.40 -10.86 -34.79
N HIS A 241 34.46 -10.01 -33.78
CA HIS A 241 35.62 -9.16 -33.49
C HIS A 241 36.72 -9.89 -32.69
N GLN A 242 36.56 -11.21 -32.48
CA GLN A 242 37.53 -12.08 -31.81
C GLN A 242 37.90 -11.63 -30.39
N HIS A 243 36.97 -10.97 -29.69
CA HIS A 243 37.18 -10.54 -28.31
C HIS A 243 36.77 -11.60 -27.29
N VAL A 244 36.00 -12.60 -27.72
CA VAL A 244 35.58 -13.76 -26.93
C VAL A 244 35.72 -15.03 -27.76
N ASP A 245 35.76 -16.17 -27.10
CA ASP A 245 35.73 -17.47 -27.75
C ASP A 245 34.98 -18.47 -26.86
N TYR A 246 34.54 -19.59 -27.44
CA TYR A 246 33.80 -20.60 -26.71
C TYR A 246 34.72 -21.34 -25.72
N PRO A 247 34.24 -21.69 -24.52
CA PRO A 247 35.05 -22.38 -23.51
C PRO A 247 35.67 -23.71 -23.99
N ASN A 248 35.04 -24.36 -24.97
CA ASN A 248 35.49 -25.62 -25.54
C ASN A 248 36.50 -25.46 -26.70
N ALA A 249 36.83 -24.24 -27.13
CA ALA A 249 37.81 -24.02 -28.18
C ALA A 249 39.22 -24.44 -27.71
N ARG A 250 39.98 -25.13 -28.57
CA ARG A 250 41.35 -25.61 -28.24
C ARG A 250 42.29 -24.48 -27.82
N ARG A 251 42.12 -23.30 -28.43
CA ARG A 251 42.84 -22.07 -28.07
C ARG A 251 42.51 -21.65 -26.64
N VAL A 252 41.22 -21.63 -26.27
CA VAL A 252 40.76 -21.29 -24.91
C VAL A 252 41.26 -22.30 -23.89
N GLN A 253 41.21 -23.61 -24.17
CA GLN A 253 41.76 -24.62 -23.26
C GLN A 253 43.26 -24.41 -23.00
N THR A 254 44.02 -24.02 -24.03
CA THR A 254 45.44 -23.68 -23.89
C THR A 254 45.62 -22.40 -23.06
N LEU A 255 44.82 -21.36 -23.33
CA LEU A 255 44.87 -20.10 -22.57
C LEU A 255 44.44 -20.28 -21.12
N MET A 256 43.45 -21.12 -20.83
CA MET A 256 43.04 -21.47 -19.47
C MET A 256 44.13 -22.26 -18.74
N GLN A 257 44.93 -23.07 -19.44
CA GLN A 257 46.08 -23.72 -18.80
C GLN A 257 47.22 -22.74 -18.49
N VAL A 258 47.41 -21.72 -19.34
CA VAL A 258 48.48 -20.70 -19.18
C VAL A 258 48.08 -19.59 -18.20
N HIS A 259 46.81 -19.19 -18.18
CA HIS A 259 46.28 -18.06 -17.42
C HIS A 259 45.26 -18.43 -16.33
N GLY A 260 44.77 -19.67 -16.29
CA GLY A 260 43.72 -20.13 -15.35
C GLY A 260 44.21 -20.41 -13.93
N GLY A 261 45.30 -19.78 -13.50
CA GLY A 261 45.77 -19.76 -12.12
C GLY A 261 45.82 -18.34 -11.57
N GLU A 262 44.67 -17.83 -11.12
CA GLU A 262 44.43 -16.77 -10.09
C GLU A 262 45.42 -15.59 -9.89
N ARG A 263 46.27 -15.22 -10.84
CA ARG A 263 47.21 -14.09 -10.67
C ARG A 263 47.32 -13.21 -11.90
N LEU A 264 46.25 -12.46 -12.16
CA LEU A 264 46.31 -11.12 -12.77
C LEU A 264 45.04 -10.35 -12.38
N ARG A 265 44.86 -10.11 -11.08
CA ARG A 265 44.11 -8.94 -10.61
C ARG A 265 44.99 -7.71 -10.91
N SER A 266 44.95 -7.26 -12.16
CA SER A 266 45.32 -5.88 -12.46
C SER A 266 44.11 -5.05 -12.04
N ASP A 267 44.27 -4.24 -10.99
CA ASP A 267 43.28 -3.22 -10.59
C ASP A 267 43.23 -2.15 -11.71
N LEU A 268 42.53 -2.46 -12.79
CA LEU A 268 42.18 -1.50 -13.82
C LEU A 268 41.03 -0.64 -13.27
N GLY A 269 41.25 0.67 -13.27
CA GLY A 269 40.32 1.66 -12.72
C GLY A 269 39.04 1.75 -13.54
N ASP A 270 38.00 2.34 -12.96
CA ASP A 270 36.63 2.37 -13.51
C ASP A 270 36.54 3.06 -14.90
N ASP A 271 37.56 3.84 -15.29
CA ASP A 271 37.71 4.57 -16.55
C ASP A 271 38.99 4.19 -17.33
N ASP A 272 39.50 2.96 -17.23
CA ASP A 272 40.64 2.55 -18.04
C ASP A 272 40.26 2.43 -19.54
N PRO A 273 40.97 3.09 -20.47
CA PRO A 273 40.67 3.10 -21.91
C PRO A 273 40.88 1.75 -22.62
N GLN A 274 41.13 0.69 -21.86
CA GLN A 274 41.41 -0.66 -22.36
C GLN A 274 40.17 -1.57 -22.42
N PHE A 275 39.03 -1.16 -21.84
CA PHE A 275 37.78 -1.93 -21.94
C PHE A 275 37.11 -1.72 -23.28
N ILE A 276 36.87 -2.82 -23.99
CA ILE A 276 36.18 -2.83 -25.26
C ILE A 276 34.66 -2.77 -25.02
N ASP A 277 34.02 -1.76 -25.58
CA ASP A 277 32.58 -1.55 -25.46
C ASP A 277 31.81 -2.34 -26.50
N LEU A 278 31.15 -3.41 -26.07
CA LEU A 278 30.42 -4.30 -26.97
C LEU A 278 29.14 -3.66 -27.52
N ASP A 279 28.56 -2.68 -26.81
CA ASP A 279 27.34 -2.00 -27.29
C ASP A 279 27.69 -1.01 -28.41
N VAL A 280 28.82 -0.30 -28.28
CA VAL A 280 29.34 0.57 -29.35
C VAL A 280 29.72 -0.27 -30.57
N LEU A 281 30.43 -1.39 -30.39
CA LEU A 281 30.77 -2.28 -31.50
C LEU A 281 29.54 -2.90 -32.17
N ALA A 282 28.49 -3.21 -31.41
CA ALA A 282 27.24 -3.72 -31.97
C ALA A 282 26.48 -2.64 -32.75
N ALA A 283 26.55 -1.38 -32.31
CA ALA A 283 26.00 -0.24 -33.04
C ALA A 283 26.76 0.02 -34.36
N ASP A 284 28.09 0.02 -34.33
CA ASP A 284 28.94 0.21 -35.52
C ASP A 284 28.75 -0.93 -36.56
N ASP A 285 28.58 -2.17 -36.09
CA ASP A 285 28.26 -3.32 -36.95
C ASP A 285 26.88 -3.22 -37.61
N SER A 286 25.97 -2.42 -37.05
CA SER A 286 24.64 -2.16 -37.62
C SER A 286 24.61 -1.01 -38.63
N GLU A 287 25.61 -0.13 -38.63
CA GLU A 287 25.71 1.04 -39.53
C GLU A 287 26.60 0.80 -40.77
N THR A 288 27.32 -0.33 -40.87
CA THR A 288 28.08 -0.64 -42.09
C THR A 288 27.15 -1.09 -43.24
N PRO A 289 27.06 -0.35 -44.36
CA PRO A 289 26.25 -0.76 -45.49
C PRO A 289 26.89 -1.99 -46.13
N ARG A 290 26.09 -3.04 -46.34
CA ARG A 290 26.46 -4.21 -47.15
C ARG A 290 27.05 -3.71 -48.48
N ALA A 291 28.35 -3.90 -48.66
CA ALA A 291 28.98 -3.70 -49.95
C ALA A 291 28.38 -4.68 -50.95
N ASP A 292 27.77 -4.13 -52.01
CA ASP A 292 27.38 -4.84 -53.22
C ASP A 292 28.56 -5.63 -53.77
N VAL A 293 28.35 -6.93 -54.02
CA VAL A 293 29.21 -7.72 -54.90
C VAL A 293 28.30 -8.30 -55.98
N ALA A 294 28.53 -7.82 -57.20
CA ALA A 294 27.95 -8.27 -58.45
C ALA A 294 28.46 -9.66 -58.87
#